data_AF-A0A9E5EBM0-F1
#
_entry.id   AF-A0A9E5EBM0-F1
#
_cell.length_a   1.000
_cell.length_b   1.000
_cell.length_c   1.000
_cell.angle_alpha   90.00
_cell.angle_beta   90.00
_cell.angle_gamma   90.00
#
_symmetry.space_group_name_H-M   'P 1'
#
loop_
_entity.id
_entity.type
_entity.pdbx_description
1 polymer ?
#
loop_
_entity_poly.entity_id
_entity_poly.type
_entity_poly.pdbx_seq_one_letter_code
_entity_poly.pdbx_strand_id
1 'polypeptide(L)'
;MVVASETGKFPYTISMNQPMRHGGMTFYQSSFGATSEGKNISVLQVVRNPGWLIPYLSVGLMSLGLLWHFCLSLGQFLNRRTTSTALSILALSIFPLTAESAEKNWDTREFGNIPVQTGGRVIPIETLASSSLLQMRARREIALTDVEAIAFGKKPSTWTAEESALIAKELPDLDTIAKTALETRSVNLKGKSISALDWFIEVSFRGHVAKFLPTFRVDHPIVLKMMGRDPEKTKFISWNDVIKNGENLTKAAEKSRSLAQANREAEDRALIQLEGAARQYANLSMAFIPGDLPAEITPQQEYQTWLESLNRAAAQIAENKTSNGGAPKLDKELQDNLKFLVERYQNFSREGSIRIVPPLPSNVNQDWDNLGTALLSVIAERDLHRPALAADGTLSRYANFCTAWREGRDDDCALQIRALYAAQTGSWTTRTNAETIFSRLQAFYWMLIAYFILILFVLW
;
A
#
# COMPACT_ATOMS: atom_id res chain seq x y z
N MET A 1 -24.35 17.04 -7.57
CA MET A 1 -25.03 18.31 -7.90
C MET A 1 -25.45 18.30 -9.36
N VAL A 2 -26.46 19.09 -9.77
CA VAL A 2 -26.82 19.25 -11.19
C VAL A 2 -26.23 20.56 -11.70
N VAL A 3 -25.41 20.46 -12.74
CA VAL A 3 -24.79 21.61 -13.40
C VAL A 3 -25.72 22.03 -14.53
N ALA A 4 -26.13 23.30 -14.52
CA ALA A 4 -26.82 23.91 -15.64
C ALA A 4 -25.82 24.70 -16.49
N SER A 5 -25.76 24.38 -17.78
CA SER A 5 -24.98 25.09 -18.80
C SER A 5 -25.89 25.51 -19.94
N GLU A 6 -25.42 26.40 -20.82
CA GLU A 6 -26.16 26.82 -22.02
C GLU A 6 -26.56 25.64 -22.92
N THR A 7 -25.78 24.56 -22.91
CA THR A 7 -26.01 23.34 -23.70
C THR A 7 -26.86 22.28 -22.98
N GLY A 8 -27.33 22.54 -21.76
CA GLY A 8 -28.19 21.62 -21.00
C GLY A 8 -27.76 21.39 -19.56
N LYS A 9 -28.49 20.50 -18.86
CA LYS A 9 -28.25 20.12 -17.47
C LYS A 9 -27.63 18.72 -17.39
N PHE A 10 -26.56 18.57 -16.62
CA PHE A 10 -25.93 17.26 -16.38
C PHE A 10 -25.53 17.10 -14.90
N PRO A 11 -25.59 15.88 -14.35
CA PRO A 11 -25.09 15.61 -13.01
C PRO A 11 -23.57 15.62 -12.97
N TYR A 12 -22.98 16.23 -11.93
CA TYR A 12 -21.55 16.18 -11.64
C TYR A 12 -21.33 16.06 -10.13
N THR A 13 -20.28 15.32 -9.74
CA THR A 13 -19.86 15.15 -8.34
C THR A 13 -18.50 15.81 -8.17
N ILE A 14 -18.43 16.80 -7.27
CA ILE A 14 -17.16 17.41 -6.85
C ILE A 14 -16.73 16.70 -5.57
N SER A 15 -15.53 16.16 -5.58
CA SER A 15 -14.91 15.51 -4.42
C SER A 15 -13.46 15.99 -4.27
N MET A 16 -12.84 15.66 -3.14
CA MET A 16 -11.45 16.02 -2.87
C MET A 16 -10.53 15.49 -4.00
N ASN A 17 -9.72 16.38 -4.58
CA ASN A 17 -8.86 16.11 -5.75
C ASN A 17 -9.57 15.86 -7.09
N GLN A 18 -10.90 16.00 -7.18
CA GLN A 18 -11.66 16.00 -8.43
C GLN A 18 -12.47 17.31 -8.57
N PRO A 19 -11.81 18.45 -8.83
CA PRO A 19 -12.50 19.71 -9.00
C PRO A 19 -13.30 19.73 -10.32
N MET A 20 -14.43 20.43 -10.32
CA MET A 20 -15.15 20.71 -11.56
C MET A 20 -14.53 21.94 -12.23
N ARG A 21 -14.31 21.89 -13.55
CA ARG A 21 -13.90 23.06 -14.34
C ARG A 21 -15.01 23.41 -15.33
N HIS A 22 -15.56 24.61 -15.22
CA HIS A 22 -16.64 25.07 -16.09
C HIS A 22 -16.65 26.60 -16.21
N GLY A 23 -16.87 27.12 -17.41
CA GLY A 23 -16.97 28.57 -17.64
C GLY A 23 -15.74 29.38 -17.18
N GLY A 24 -14.54 28.81 -17.24
CA GLY A 24 -13.31 29.47 -16.76
C GLY A 24 -13.16 29.53 -15.22
N MET A 25 -14.06 28.87 -14.49
CA MET A 25 -14.02 28.73 -13.03
C MET A 25 -13.66 27.29 -12.67
N THR A 26 -12.92 27.13 -11.57
CA THR A 26 -12.66 25.82 -10.96
C THR A 26 -13.34 25.76 -9.60
N PHE A 27 -14.17 24.74 -9.41
CA PHE A 27 -14.94 24.49 -8.20
C PHE A 27 -14.26 23.36 -7.44
N TYR A 28 -13.77 23.67 -6.24
CA TYR A 28 -13.14 22.74 -5.31
C TYR A 28 -14.09 22.46 -4.16
N GLN A 29 -14.03 21.26 -3.59
CA GLN A 29 -14.58 21.00 -2.26
C GLN A 29 -13.53 21.44 -1.23
N SER A 30 -13.80 22.52 -0.50
CA SER A 30 -12.86 23.06 0.51
C SER A 30 -13.09 22.45 1.89
N SER A 31 -14.30 22.02 2.18
CA SER A 31 -14.65 21.35 3.44
C SER A 31 -15.92 20.50 3.26
N PHE A 32 -16.14 19.59 4.19
CA PHE A 32 -17.36 18.80 4.30
C PHE A 32 -17.68 18.58 5.77
N GLY A 33 -18.93 18.29 6.07
CA GLY A 33 -19.37 18.03 7.44
C GLY A 33 -20.79 17.53 7.48
N ALA A 34 -21.34 17.39 8.68
CA ALA A 34 -22.75 17.13 8.90
C ALA A 34 -23.33 18.23 9.78
N THR A 35 -24.56 18.67 9.51
CA THR A 35 -25.29 19.52 10.46
C THR A 35 -25.70 18.71 11.68
N SER A 36 -26.09 19.39 12.76
CA SER A 36 -26.67 18.80 13.97
C SER A 36 -27.93 17.95 13.71
N GLU A 37 -28.56 18.10 12.54
CA GLU A 37 -29.67 17.27 12.05
C GLU A 37 -29.22 16.06 11.19
N GLY A 38 -27.91 15.80 11.07
CA GLY A 38 -27.36 14.69 10.29
C GLY A 38 -27.35 14.90 8.77
N LYS A 39 -27.59 16.11 8.25
CA LYS A 39 -27.51 16.40 6.81
C LYS A 39 -26.07 16.68 6.41
N ASN A 40 -25.58 15.97 5.39
CA ASN A 40 -24.26 16.20 4.82
C ASN A 40 -24.17 17.57 4.15
N ILE A 41 -23.17 18.36 4.53
CA ILE A 41 -22.84 19.65 3.94
C ILE A 41 -21.50 19.56 3.22
N SER A 42 -21.39 20.25 2.10
CA SER A 42 -20.13 20.43 1.37
C SER A 42 -19.93 21.93 1.13
N VAL A 43 -18.76 22.42 1.54
CA VAL A 43 -18.33 23.79 1.28
C VAL A 43 -17.55 23.77 -0.02
N LEU A 44 -18.01 24.54 -1.00
CA LEU A 44 -17.35 24.67 -2.29
C LEU A 44 -16.57 25.99 -2.34
N GLN A 45 -15.31 25.91 -2.74
CA GLN A 45 -14.50 27.08 -3.06
C GLN A 45 -14.42 27.23 -4.58
N VAL A 46 -14.78 28.41 -5.06
CA VAL A 46 -14.72 28.74 -6.49
C VAL A 46 -13.52 29.63 -6.73
N VAL A 47 -12.65 29.22 -7.65
CA VAL A 47 -11.45 29.96 -8.01
C VAL A 47 -11.49 30.23 -9.51
N ARG A 48 -11.34 31.51 -9.87
CA ARG A 48 -11.08 31.92 -11.25
C ARG A 48 -9.57 31.95 -11.45
N ASN A 49 -9.03 31.01 -12.22
CA ASN A 49 -7.60 30.93 -12.50
C ASN A 49 -7.36 31.09 -14.01
N PRO A 50 -7.25 32.33 -14.54
CA PRO A 50 -6.94 32.55 -15.95
C PRO A 50 -5.52 32.11 -16.31
N GLY A 51 -4.59 32.12 -15.34
CA GLY A 51 -3.19 31.74 -15.50
C GLY A 51 -2.90 30.25 -15.32
N TRP A 52 -3.93 29.38 -15.28
CA TRP A 52 -3.74 27.96 -14.99
C TRP A 52 -2.84 27.23 -15.99
N LEU A 53 -2.73 27.76 -17.21
CA LEU A 53 -1.85 27.26 -18.27
C LEU A 53 -0.39 27.70 -18.10
N ILE A 54 -0.12 28.79 -17.37
CA ILE A 54 1.22 29.38 -17.27
C ILE A 54 2.24 28.36 -16.75
N PRO A 55 2.01 27.59 -15.67
CA PRO A 55 2.98 26.60 -15.21
C PRO A 55 3.26 25.52 -16.26
N TYR A 56 2.24 25.07 -16.99
CA TYR A 56 2.40 24.06 -18.05
C TYR A 56 3.18 24.62 -19.24
N LEU A 57 2.91 25.86 -19.64
CA LEU A 57 3.66 26.54 -20.69
C LEU A 57 5.11 26.79 -20.27
N SER A 58 5.37 27.19 -19.02
CA SER A 58 6.72 27.39 -18.48
C SER A 58 7.52 26.09 -18.44
N VAL A 59 6.93 25.00 -17.93
CA VAL A 59 7.58 23.68 -17.92
C VAL A 59 7.79 23.20 -19.36
N GLY A 60 6.80 23.35 -20.24
CA GLY A 60 6.93 23.01 -21.66
C GLY A 60 8.06 23.78 -22.34
N LEU A 61 8.17 25.08 -22.10
CA LEU A 61 9.22 25.94 -22.65
C LEU A 61 10.59 25.60 -22.08
N MET A 62 10.70 25.31 -20.77
CA MET A 62 11.94 24.80 -20.17
C MET A 62 12.34 23.45 -20.75
N SER A 63 11.40 22.51 -20.87
CA SER A 63 11.64 21.20 -21.47
C SER A 63 12.06 21.32 -22.94
N LEU A 64 11.43 22.20 -23.72
CA LEU A 64 11.81 22.48 -25.11
C LEU A 64 13.18 23.15 -25.20
N GLY A 65 13.49 24.09 -24.31
CA GLY A 65 14.80 24.74 -24.25
C GLY A 65 15.92 23.75 -23.92
N LEU A 66 15.69 22.87 -22.94
CA LEU A 66 16.61 21.79 -22.60
C LEU A 66 16.76 20.79 -23.74
N LEU A 67 15.67 20.41 -24.41
CA LEU A 67 15.69 19.51 -25.55
C LEU A 67 16.41 20.13 -26.75
N TRP A 68 16.18 21.41 -27.03
CA TRP A 68 16.85 22.16 -28.08
C TRP A 68 18.35 22.26 -27.80
N HIS A 69 18.72 22.64 -26.58
CA HIS A 69 20.11 22.70 -26.14
C HIS A 69 20.78 21.32 -26.22
N PHE A 70 20.06 20.26 -25.84
CA PHE A 70 20.49 18.87 -26.01
C PHE A 70 20.75 18.53 -27.49
N CYS A 71 19.80 18.81 -28.39
CA CYS A 71 19.92 18.51 -29.81
C CYS A 71 21.06 19.30 -30.48
N LEU A 72 21.26 20.58 -30.11
CA LEU A 72 22.38 21.38 -30.60
C LEU A 72 23.72 20.84 -30.13
N SER A 73 23.86 20.54 -28.84
CA SER A 73 25.08 19.95 -28.28
C SER A 73 25.40 18.61 -28.92
N LEU A 74 24.38 17.77 -29.11
CA LEU A 74 24.49 16.48 -29.79
C LEU A 74 24.90 16.65 -31.26
N GLY A 75 24.30 17.59 -32.00
CA GLY A 75 24.64 17.86 -33.39
C GLY A 75 26.07 18.41 -33.55
N GLN A 76 26.51 19.30 -32.65
CA GLN A 76 27.89 19.80 -32.63
C GLN A 76 28.89 18.70 -32.27
N PHE A 77 28.52 17.81 -31.34
CA PHE A 77 29.33 16.65 -30.96
C PHE A 77 29.47 15.65 -32.13
N LEU A 78 28.37 15.31 -32.80
CA LEU A 78 28.38 14.41 -33.96
C LEU A 78 29.17 14.99 -35.14
N ASN A 79 29.06 16.31 -35.38
CA ASN A 79 29.86 16.98 -36.41
C ASN A 79 31.36 17.10 -36.06
N ARG A 80 31.73 17.02 -34.78
CA ARG A 80 33.13 17.07 -34.33
C ARG A 80 33.82 15.70 -34.31
N ARG A 81 33.09 14.60 -34.47
CA ARG A 81 33.64 13.23 -34.51
C ARG A 81 33.10 12.43 -35.69
N THR A 82 33.81 12.48 -36.82
CA THR A 82 33.75 11.42 -37.84
C THR A 82 34.41 10.15 -37.32
N THR A 83 33.85 9.47 -36.32
CA THR A 83 34.05 8.02 -36.15
C THR A 83 32.96 7.37 -35.29
N SER A 84 32.40 6.31 -35.86
CA SER A 84 31.19 5.56 -35.55
C SER A 84 31.10 4.80 -34.21
N THR A 85 31.53 5.36 -33.07
CA THR A 85 31.54 4.62 -31.78
C THR A 85 30.60 5.13 -30.68
N ALA A 86 30.02 6.34 -30.81
CA ALA A 86 29.24 6.94 -29.72
C ALA A 86 27.80 6.40 -29.58
N LEU A 87 27.15 5.95 -30.67
CA LEU A 87 25.78 5.45 -30.63
C LEU A 87 25.65 4.09 -29.91
N SER A 88 26.71 3.29 -29.89
CA SER A 88 26.71 1.96 -29.28
C SER A 88 26.65 2.01 -27.74
N ILE A 89 27.23 3.04 -27.12
CA ILE A 89 27.29 3.19 -25.65
C ILE A 89 25.97 3.73 -25.09
N LEU A 90 25.29 4.61 -25.85
CA LEU A 90 23.95 5.08 -25.48
C LEU A 90 22.89 3.99 -25.66
N ALA A 91 23.01 3.14 -26.69
CA ALA A 91 22.08 2.03 -26.91
C ALA A 91 22.21 0.91 -25.87
N LEU A 92 23.42 0.65 -25.34
CA LEU A 92 23.65 -0.37 -24.30
C LEU A 92 23.24 0.06 -22.88
N SER A 93 23.01 1.35 -22.63
CA SER A 93 22.64 1.85 -21.29
C SER A 93 21.12 2.03 -21.09
N ILE A 94 20.32 1.86 -22.14
CA ILE A 94 18.85 2.07 -22.10
C ILE A 94 18.09 0.83 -21.62
N PHE A 95 18.72 -0.35 -21.58
CA PHE A 95 18.10 -1.55 -21.03
C PHE A 95 19.02 -2.17 -19.96
N PRO A 96 18.67 -2.11 -18.67
CA PRO A 96 19.18 -3.12 -17.77
C PRO A 96 18.64 -4.46 -18.28
N LEU A 97 19.49 -5.28 -18.91
CA LEU A 97 19.26 -6.71 -19.00
C LEU A 97 19.30 -7.23 -17.56
N THR A 98 18.19 -7.09 -16.84
CA THR A 98 17.96 -7.94 -15.67
C THR A 98 17.69 -9.31 -16.22
N ALA A 99 18.74 -10.14 -16.30
CA ALA A 99 18.59 -11.58 -16.32
C ALA A 99 17.94 -11.96 -14.99
N GLU A 100 16.61 -11.89 -14.94
CA GLU A 100 15.82 -12.40 -13.83
C GLU A 100 15.97 -13.93 -13.90
N SER A 101 16.48 -14.52 -12.81
CA SER A 101 16.83 -15.94 -12.76
C SER A 101 15.62 -16.79 -13.10
N ALA A 102 15.81 -17.74 -14.02
CA ALA A 102 14.81 -18.62 -14.61
C ALA A 102 14.16 -19.63 -13.63
N GLU A 103 14.25 -19.40 -12.31
CA GLU A 103 13.73 -20.32 -11.28
C GLU A 103 12.38 -19.92 -10.69
N LYS A 104 11.83 -18.73 -11.01
CA LYS A 104 10.48 -18.34 -10.56
C LYS A 104 9.45 -18.42 -11.68
N ASN A 105 8.45 -19.28 -11.49
CA ASN A 105 7.36 -19.50 -12.44
C ASN A 105 6.42 -18.29 -12.60
N TRP A 106 6.48 -17.28 -11.72
CA TRP A 106 5.70 -16.04 -11.85
C TRP A 106 6.39 -14.81 -11.23
N ASP A 107 6.03 -13.63 -11.72
CA ASP A 107 6.61 -12.34 -11.30
C ASP A 107 5.73 -11.65 -10.25
N THR A 108 6.29 -11.37 -9.06
CA THR A 108 5.58 -10.65 -7.99
C THR A 108 5.09 -9.28 -8.44
N ARG A 109 5.67 -8.70 -9.50
CA ARG A 109 5.19 -7.46 -10.14
C ARG A 109 3.76 -7.57 -10.69
N GLU A 110 3.24 -8.77 -10.99
CA GLU A 110 1.84 -8.93 -11.39
C GLU A 110 0.89 -8.46 -10.26
N PHE A 111 1.23 -8.71 -8.99
CA PHE A 111 0.46 -8.24 -7.83
C PHE A 111 0.38 -6.71 -7.79
N GLY A 112 1.47 -6.04 -8.19
CA GLY A 112 1.57 -4.58 -8.23
C GLY A 112 0.59 -3.90 -9.19
N ASN A 113 0.05 -4.63 -10.17
CA ASN A 113 -0.90 -4.10 -11.15
C ASN A 113 -2.32 -3.98 -10.60
N ILE A 114 -2.64 -4.68 -9.50
CA ILE A 114 -4.00 -4.69 -8.94
C ILE A 114 -4.35 -3.27 -8.47
N PRO A 115 -5.49 -2.71 -8.90
CA PRO A 115 -5.93 -1.39 -8.46
C PRO A 115 -6.46 -1.43 -7.03
N VAL A 116 -6.20 -0.37 -6.26
CA VAL A 116 -6.78 -0.14 -4.92
C VAL A 116 -7.13 1.32 -4.77
N GLN A 117 -8.12 1.65 -3.95
CA GLN A 117 -8.48 3.04 -3.69
C GLN A 117 -7.91 3.50 -2.34
N THR A 118 -7.22 4.64 -2.34
CA THR A 118 -6.73 5.31 -1.12
C THR A 118 -6.84 6.82 -1.28
N GLY A 119 -7.31 7.51 -0.23
CA GLY A 119 -7.54 8.97 -0.28
C GLY A 119 -8.47 9.41 -1.42
N GLY A 120 -9.45 8.58 -1.78
CA GLY A 120 -10.39 8.81 -2.89
C GLY A 120 -9.84 8.51 -4.29
N ARG A 121 -8.56 8.15 -4.43
CA ARG A 121 -7.92 7.87 -5.72
C ARG A 121 -7.65 6.38 -5.89
N VAL A 122 -8.03 5.84 -7.05
CA VAL A 122 -7.62 4.50 -7.48
C VAL A 122 -6.18 4.56 -8.01
N ILE A 123 -5.29 3.79 -7.40
CA ILE A 123 -3.87 3.65 -7.76
C ILE A 123 -3.50 2.17 -7.83
N PRO A 124 -2.47 1.79 -8.61
CA PRO A 124 -1.94 0.42 -8.53
C PRO A 124 -1.28 0.15 -7.16
N ILE A 125 -1.35 -1.10 -6.70
CA ILE A 125 -0.66 -1.55 -5.47
C ILE A 125 0.83 -1.21 -5.50
N GLU A 126 1.47 -1.25 -6.67
CA GLU A 126 2.90 -0.91 -6.78
C GLU A 126 3.19 0.54 -6.35
N THR A 127 2.32 1.50 -6.72
CA THR A 127 2.43 2.88 -6.23
C THR A 127 2.20 2.94 -4.73
N LEU A 128 1.18 2.24 -4.22
CA LEU A 128 0.88 2.21 -2.79
C LEU A 128 2.06 1.69 -1.98
N ALA A 129 2.65 0.56 -2.39
CA ALA A 129 3.80 -0.05 -1.74
C ALA A 129 5.02 0.88 -1.77
N SER A 130 5.36 1.42 -2.95
CA SER A 130 6.52 2.28 -3.14
C SER A 130 6.42 3.60 -2.39
N SER A 131 5.24 4.22 -2.37
CA SER A 131 5.01 5.49 -1.66
C SER A 131 5.02 5.30 -0.15
N SER A 132 4.37 4.24 0.34
CA SER A 132 4.36 3.86 1.75
C SER A 132 5.78 3.59 2.28
N LEU A 133 6.55 2.75 1.58
CA LEU A 133 7.91 2.44 2.03
C LEU A 133 8.82 3.67 1.95
N LEU A 134 8.67 4.50 0.91
CA LEU A 134 9.40 5.76 0.79
C LEU A 134 9.12 6.67 1.99
N GLN A 135 7.87 6.77 2.44
CA GLN A 135 7.50 7.61 3.58
C GLN A 135 8.11 7.10 4.90
N MET A 136 8.14 5.77 5.10
CA MET A 136 8.63 5.17 6.36
C MET A 136 10.15 4.95 6.41
N ARG A 137 10.79 4.79 5.25
CA ARG A 137 12.22 4.42 5.12
C ARG A 137 13.08 5.47 4.40
N ALA A 138 12.47 6.43 3.72
CA ALA A 138 13.13 7.32 2.74
C ALA A 138 13.74 6.57 1.53
N ARG A 139 13.39 5.29 1.32
CA ARG A 139 13.82 4.47 0.17
C ARG A 139 12.66 3.60 -0.31
N ARG A 140 12.70 3.17 -1.58
CA ARG A 140 11.69 2.26 -2.19
C ARG A 140 12.10 0.79 -2.15
N GLU A 141 13.06 0.46 -1.30
CA GLU A 141 13.54 -0.90 -1.08
C GLU A 141 14.14 -1.02 0.32
N ILE A 142 14.15 -2.24 0.84
CA ILE A 142 14.84 -2.58 2.09
C ILE A 142 16.18 -3.21 1.72
N ALA A 143 17.23 -2.40 1.73
CA ALA A 143 18.60 -2.92 1.75
C ALA A 143 18.86 -3.63 3.09
N LEU A 144 19.31 -4.88 3.01
CA LEU A 144 19.61 -5.75 4.12
C LEU A 144 21.12 -5.83 4.35
N THR A 145 21.53 -6.05 5.60
CA THR A 145 22.89 -6.51 5.90
C THR A 145 23.09 -7.95 5.42
N ASP A 146 24.34 -8.43 5.46
CA ASP A 146 24.66 -9.81 5.05
C ASP A 146 23.94 -10.84 5.94
N VAL A 147 23.89 -10.57 7.24
CA VAL A 147 23.21 -11.43 8.23
C VAL A 147 21.70 -11.41 8.01
N GLU A 148 21.11 -10.25 7.76
CA GLU A 148 19.68 -10.12 7.45
C GLU A 148 19.32 -10.82 6.13
N ALA A 149 20.15 -10.69 5.09
CA ALA A 149 19.94 -11.34 3.81
C ALA A 149 19.98 -12.87 3.94
N ILE A 150 20.86 -13.42 4.78
CA ILE A 150 20.89 -14.85 5.10
C ILE A 150 19.65 -15.26 5.89
N ALA A 151 19.33 -14.51 6.96
CA ALA A 151 18.22 -14.82 7.87
C ALA A 151 16.85 -14.80 7.15
N PHE A 152 16.63 -13.91 6.19
CA PHE A 152 15.35 -13.80 5.50
C PHE A 152 15.35 -14.44 4.11
N GLY A 153 16.49 -14.52 3.44
CA GLY A 153 16.60 -15.03 2.06
C GLY A 153 16.84 -16.54 1.95
N LYS A 154 17.41 -17.17 2.99
CA LYS A 154 17.63 -18.62 3.03
C LYS A 154 16.63 -19.31 3.96
N LYS A 155 16.36 -20.59 3.69
CA LYS A 155 15.57 -21.44 4.60
C LYS A 155 16.36 -21.69 5.88
N PRO A 156 15.75 -21.60 7.08
CA PRO A 156 16.42 -21.89 8.34
C PRO A 156 17.17 -23.24 8.39
N SER A 157 16.62 -24.29 7.77
CA SER A 157 17.26 -25.62 7.68
C SER A 157 18.57 -25.63 6.89
N THR A 158 18.81 -24.60 6.06
CA THR A 158 20.00 -24.48 5.21
C THR A 158 21.09 -23.60 5.82
N TRP A 159 20.84 -22.99 6.98
CA TRP A 159 21.85 -22.17 7.66
C TRP A 159 22.99 -23.05 8.19
N THR A 160 24.23 -22.61 7.96
CA THR A 160 25.37 -23.26 8.62
C THR A 160 25.37 -22.96 10.13
N ALA A 161 26.18 -23.70 10.89
CA ALA A 161 26.34 -23.43 12.33
C ALA A 161 26.91 -22.02 12.59
N GLU A 162 27.81 -21.55 11.73
CA GLU A 162 28.38 -20.20 11.80
C GLU A 162 27.35 -19.13 11.49
N GLU A 163 26.56 -19.31 10.42
CA GLU A 163 25.47 -18.40 10.05
C GLU A 163 24.42 -18.31 11.18
N SER A 164 24.03 -19.46 11.74
CA SER A 164 23.07 -19.52 12.86
C SER A 164 23.58 -18.78 14.10
N ALA A 165 24.86 -18.95 14.43
CA ALA A 165 25.49 -18.24 15.55
C ALA A 165 25.55 -16.72 15.31
N LEU A 166 25.83 -16.30 14.07
CA LEU A 166 25.87 -14.89 13.70
C LEU A 166 24.48 -14.24 13.72
N ILE A 167 23.46 -14.93 13.20
CA ILE A 167 22.06 -14.50 13.26
C ILE A 167 21.63 -14.30 14.71
N ALA A 168 21.90 -15.29 15.58
CA ALA A 168 21.56 -15.21 17.00
C ALA A 168 22.27 -14.08 17.75
N LYS A 169 23.45 -13.65 17.25
CA LYS A 169 24.24 -12.57 17.85
C LYS A 169 23.78 -11.18 17.41
N GLU A 170 23.44 -11.00 16.14
CA GLU A 170 23.20 -9.66 15.55
C GLU A 170 21.73 -9.30 15.41
N LEU A 171 20.84 -10.28 15.26
CA LEU A 171 19.42 -10.06 15.05
C LEU A 171 18.61 -10.37 16.31
N PRO A 172 17.45 -9.71 16.51
CA PRO A 172 16.49 -10.15 17.50
C PRO A 172 16.09 -11.61 17.22
N ASP A 173 15.82 -12.38 18.28
CA ASP A 173 15.39 -13.77 18.11
C ASP A 173 14.12 -13.84 17.25
N LEU A 174 14.23 -14.58 16.15
CA LEU A 174 13.13 -14.90 15.27
C LEU A 174 12.32 -16.00 15.96
N ASP A 175 11.05 -15.72 16.26
CA ASP A 175 10.18 -16.70 16.90
C ASP A 175 9.96 -17.94 16.03
N THR A 176 9.50 -19.02 16.65
CA THR A 176 9.26 -20.30 15.97
C THR A 176 8.31 -20.15 14.79
N ILE A 177 7.30 -19.28 14.90
CA ILE A 177 6.31 -19.04 13.84
C ILE A 177 7.00 -18.43 12.60
N ALA A 178 7.84 -17.41 12.78
CA ALA A 178 8.59 -16.79 11.70
C ALA A 178 9.60 -17.76 11.07
N LYS A 179 10.33 -18.55 11.89
CA LYS A 179 11.26 -19.58 11.39
C LYS A 179 10.53 -20.63 10.54
N THR A 180 9.41 -21.17 11.03
CA THR A 180 8.59 -22.13 10.26
C THR A 180 8.08 -21.53 8.96
N ALA A 181 7.62 -20.28 8.98
CA ALA A 181 7.17 -19.62 7.76
C ALA A 181 8.33 -19.42 6.76
N LEU A 182 9.51 -19.01 7.22
CA LEU A 182 10.72 -18.84 6.39
C LEU A 182 11.21 -20.17 5.81
N GLU A 183 11.03 -21.27 6.54
CA GLU A 183 11.34 -22.63 6.07
C GLU A 183 10.47 -23.03 4.89
N THR A 184 9.17 -22.73 4.97
CA THR A 184 8.23 -22.95 3.87
C THR A 184 8.56 -22.05 2.68
N ARG A 185 8.73 -20.74 2.93
CA ARG A 185 9.02 -19.72 1.91
C ARG A 185 9.95 -18.64 2.47
N SER A 186 11.16 -18.54 1.94
CA SER A 186 12.04 -17.39 2.23
C SER A 186 11.51 -16.10 1.59
N VAL A 187 11.94 -14.96 2.10
CA VAL A 187 11.58 -13.65 1.53
C VAL A 187 12.23 -13.49 0.16
N ASN A 188 11.48 -12.95 -0.79
CA ASN A 188 12.01 -12.68 -2.12
C ASN A 188 13.03 -11.53 -2.07
N LEU A 189 14.31 -11.85 -2.34
CA LEU A 189 15.39 -10.88 -2.40
C LEU A 189 15.83 -10.63 -3.85
N LYS A 190 16.08 -9.37 -4.19
CA LYS A 190 16.82 -8.97 -5.40
C LYS A 190 18.24 -8.61 -4.98
N GLY A 191 19.13 -9.60 -5.02
CA GLY A 191 20.46 -9.48 -4.38
C GLY A 191 20.32 -9.41 -2.86
N LYS A 192 20.75 -8.31 -2.24
CA LYS A 192 20.63 -8.07 -0.78
C LYS A 192 19.53 -7.04 -0.46
N SER A 193 18.56 -6.84 -1.35
CA SER A 193 17.43 -5.94 -1.09
C SER A 193 16.07 -6.59 -1.31
N ILE A 194 15.08 -6.11 -0.57
CA ILE A 194 13.66 -6.44 -0.76
C ILE A 194 13.02 -5.26 -1.48
N SER A 195 12.35 -5.52 -2.61
CA SER A 195 11.61 -4.46 -3.31
C SER A 195 10.45 -3.95 -2.45
N ALA A 196 9.97 -2.72 -2.67
CA ALA A 196 8.77 -2.24 -1.97
C ALA A 196 7.57 -3.17 -2.15
N LEU A 197 7.42 -3.78 -3.32
CA LEU A 197 6.30 -4.68 -3.59
C LEU A 197 6.43 -5.99 -2.81
N ASP A 198 7.60 -6.63 -2.84
CA ASP A 198 7.84 -7.86 -2.09
C ASP A 198 7.69 -7.62 -0.58
N TRP A 199 8.21 -6.49 -0.07
CA TRP A 199 8.00 -6.08 1.32
C TRP A 199 6.51 -5.91 1.64
N PHE A 200 5.74 -5.25 0.77
CA PHE A 200 4.33 -5.00 1.02
C PHE A 200 3.49 -6.29 1.00
N ILE A 201 3.84 -7.26 0.14
CA ILE A 201 3.24 -8.61 0.15
C ILE A 201 3.52 -9.29 1.51
N GLU A 202 4.76 -9.24 2.00
CA GLU A 202 5.10 -9.79 3.31
C GLU A 202 4.32 -9.09 4.45
N VAL A 203 4.26 -7.76 4.46
CA VAL A 203 3.48 -7.00 5.46
C VAL A 203 2.00 -7.38 5.44
N SER A 204 1.44 -7.57 4.24
CA SER A 204 0.01 -7.82 4.04
C SER A 204 -0.40 -9.25 4.37
N PHE A 205 0.44 -10.24 4.07
CA PHE A 205 0.05 -11.66 4.11
C PHE A 205 0.88 -12.50 5.09
N ARG A 206 2.06 -12.02 5.49
CA ARG A 206 2.99 -12.71 6.41
C ARG A 206 3.49 -11.76 7.49
N GLY A 207 2.57 -11.06 8.16
CA GLY A 207 2.89 -10.13 9.24
C GLY A 207 3.80 -10.70 10.33
N HIS A 208 3.71 -12.01 10.61
CA HIS A 208 4.59 -12.73 11.55
C HIS A 208 6.07 -12.79 11.11
N VAL A 209 6.37 -12.73 9.81
CA VAL A 209 7.74 -12.59 9.28
C VAL A 209 8.08 -11.12 9.10
N ALA A 210 7.19 -10.36 8.44
CA ALA A 210 7.43 -8.96 8.09
C ALA A 210 7.75 -8.08 9.31
N LYS A 211 7.22 -8.44 10.49
CA LYS A 211 7.49 -7.69 11.73
C LYS A 211 8.96 -7.61 12.11
N PHE A 212 9.80 -8.54 11.64
CA PHE A 212 11.23 -8.57 11.91
C PHE A 212 12.06 -7.82 10.85
N LEU A 213 11.47 -7.45 9.72
CA LEU A 213 12.18 -6.71 8.68
C LEU A 213 12.52 -5.29 9.18
N PRO A 214 13.74 -4.78 8.90
CA PRO A 214 14.19 -3.48 9.38
C PRO A 214 13.53 -2.36 8.59
N THR A 215 12.22 -2.14 8.74
CA THR A 215 11.39 -1.33 7.85
C THR A 215 11.61 0.18 8.02
N PHE A 216 11.59 0.66 9.26
CA PHE A 216 11.53 2.09 9.58
C PHE A 216 12.92 2.71 9.64
N ARG A 217 13.07 3.90 9.09
CA ARG A 217 14.28 4.71 9.27
C ARG A 217 14.10 5.65 10.46
N VAL A 218 15.07 5.64 11.37
CA VAL A 218 15.12 6.51 12.55
C VAL A 218 16.52 7.13 12.61
N ASP A 219 16.63 8.41 12.26
CA ASP A 219 17.91 9.13 12.26
C ASP A 219 18.29 9.68 13.64
N HIS A 220 17.32 9.88 14.55
CA HIS A 220 17.59 10.47 15.87
C HIS A 220 18.11 9.42 16.87
N PRO A 221 19.31 9.58 17.46
CA PRO A 221 19.96 8.54 18.26
C PRO A 221 19.20 8.21 19.54
N ILE A 222 18.56 9.19 20.19
CA ILE A 222 17.77 8.96 21.41
C ILE A 222 16.52 8.12 21.10
N VAL A 223 15.83 8.43 20.00
CA VAL A 223 14.62 7.69 19.58
C VAL A 223 15.01 6.27 19.16
N LEU A 224 16.15 6.11 18.50
CA LEU A 224 16.65 4.79 18.12
C LEU A 224 17.00 3.93 19.35
N LYS A 225 17.68 4.51 20.35
CA LYS A 225 17.96 3.84 21.64
C LYS A 225 16.69 3.49 22.40
N MET A 226 15.69 4.37 22.38
CA MET A 226 14.37 4.14 22.97
C MET A 226 13.68 2.92 22.33
N MET A 227 13.94 2.64 21.06
CA MET A 227 13.45 1.45 20.36
C MET A 227 14.34 0.21 20.56
N GLY A 228 15.35 0.28 21.42
CA GLY A 228 16.25 -0.82 21.76
C GLY A 228 17.34 -1.08 20.72
N ARG A 229 17.65 -0.12 19.85
CA ARG A 229 18.69 -0.26 18.81
C ARG A 229 19.88 0.68 19.04
N ASP A 230 21.04 0.24 18.56
CA ASP A 230 22.31 0.94 18.69
C ASP A 230 22.55 1.91 17.51
N PRO A 231 22.62 3.24 17.75
CA PRO A 231 22.83 4.23 16.69
C PRO A 231 24.14 4.12 15.93
N GLU A 232 25.15 3.46 16.51
CA GLU A 232 26.43 3.25 15.83
C GLU A 232 26.37 2.10 14.82
N LYS A 233 25.43 1.16 15.00
CA LYS A 233 25.30 -0.04 14.16
C LYS A 233 24.25 0.11 13.07
N THR A 234 23.16 0.81 13.36
CA THR A 234 22.03 0.90 12.42
C THR A 234 21.27 2.21 12.58
N LYS A 235 20.52 2.56 11.53
CA LYS A 235 19.49 3.62 11.55
C LYS A 235 18.10 3.06 11.32
N PHE A 236 17.96 1.74 11.34
CA PHE A 236 16.73 1.07 10.99
C PHE A 236 16.21 0.24 12.15
N ILE A 237 14.90 0.26 12.30
CA ILE A 237 14.19 -0.56 13.28
C ILE A 237 13.08 -1.36 12.60
N SER A 238 12.69 -2.45 13.23
CA SER A 238 11.62 -3.34 12.80
C SER A 238 10.28 -3.00 13.46
N TRP A 239 9.18 -3.55 12.95
CA TRP A 239 7.88 -3.43 13.60
C TRP A 239 7.86 -4.11 14.97
N ASN A 240 8.62 -5.19 15.15
CA ASN A 240 8.79 -5.85 16.44
C ASN A 240 9.41 -4.91 17.49
N ASP A 241 10.35 -4.05 17.09
CA ASP A 241 10.95 -3.05 17.98
C ASP A 241 9.92 -1.98 18.39
N VAL A 242 9.06 -1.58 17.44
CA VAL A 242 7.95 -0.65 17.69
C VAL A 242 6.92 -1.25 18.64
N ILE A 243 6.51 -2.52 18.44
CA ILE A 243 5.55 -3.18 19.34
C ILE A 243 6.09 -3.25 20.76
N LYS A 244 7.34 -3.69 20.93
CA LYS A 244 7.97 -3.84 22.26
C LYS A 244 8.05 -2.53 23.04
N ASN A 245 8.18 -1.41 22.34
CA ASN A 245 8.33 -0.08 22.94
C ASN A 245 7.13 0.85 22.64
N GLY A 246 5.99 0.28 22.22
CA GLY A 246 4.89 1.03 21.61
C GLY A 246 4.20 1.98 22.58
N GLU A 247 4.03 1.59 23.84
CA GLU A 247 3.46 2.46 24.87
C GLU A 247 4.36 3.68 25.12
N ASN A 248 5.66 3.47 25.24
CA ASN A 248 6.63 4.54 25.42
C ASN A 248 6.63 5.48 24.21
N LEU A 249 6.64 4.93 22.98
CA LEU A 249 6.61 5.70 21.75
C LEU A 249 5.35 6.57 21.67
N THR A 250 4.19 5.99 21.98
CA THR A 250 2.90 6.69 21.93
C THR A 250 2.85 7.83 22.93
N LYS A 251 3.21 7.59 24.20
CA LYS A 251 3.25 8.62 25.24
C LYS A 251 4.22 9.76 24.90
N ALA A 252 5.41 9.41 24.41
CA ALA A 252 6.42 10.40 24.04
C ALA A 252 5.95 11.24 22.83
N ALA A 253 5.42 10.61 21.79
CA ALA A 253 4.88 11.30 20.63
C ALA A 253 3.69 12.20 20.98
N GLU A 254 2.78 11.78 21.86
CA GLU A 254 1.67 12.61 22.34
C GLU A 254 2.15 13.85 23.08
N LYS A 255 3.13 13.69 23.99
CA LYS A 255 3.78 14.82 24.66
C LYS A 255 4.40 15.77 23.64
N SER A 256 5.13 15.26 22.65
CA SER A 256 5.72 16.07 21.59
C SER A 256 4.67 16.80 20.73
N ARG A 257 3.50 16.18 20.46
CA ARG A 257 2.42 16.85 19.72
C ARG A 257 1.78 18.00 20.48
N SER A 258 1.76 17.94 21.82
CA SER A 258 1.22 19.00 22.67
C SER A 258 2.02 20.30 22.59
N LEU A 259 3.30 20.22 22.19
CA LEU A 259 4.14 21.38 21.95
C LEU A 259 3.75 22.08 20.64
N ALA A 260 3.77 23.42 20.67
CA ALA A 260 3.65 24.24 19.46
C ALA A 260 4.75 23.87 18.46
N GLN A 261 4.43 23.86 17.16
CA GLN A 261 5.36 23.38 16.12
C GLN A 261 6.73 24.08 16.15
N ALA A 262 6.76 25.39 16.46
CA ALA A 262 7.99 26.18 16.59
C ALA A 262 8.87 25.75 17.78
N ASN A 263 8.27 25.17 18.82
CA ASN A 263 8.95 24.74 20.05
C ASN A 263 9.37 23.27 20.01
N ARG A 264 9.02 22.53 18.94
CA ARG A 264 9.39 21.11 18.80
C ARG A 264 10.86 20.98 18.44
N GLU A 265 11.61 20.25 19.24
CA GLU A 265 13.00 19.92 18.99
C GLU A 265 13.14 18.83 17.91
N ALA A 266 14.38 18.47 17.54
CA ALA A 266 14.63 17.40 16.58
C ALA A 266 14.10 16.04 17.07
N GLU A 267 14.22 15.77 18.37
CA GLU A 267 13.68 14.56 19.00
C GLU A 267 12.16 14.48 18.88
N ASP A 268 11.46 15.57 19.21
CA ASP A 268 9.99 15.64 19.13
C ASP A 268 9.48 15.32 17.72
N ARG A 269 10.15 15.88 16.71
CA ARG A 269 9.81 15.63 15.30
C ARG A 269 10.06 14.18 14.92
N ALA A 270 11.16 13.59 15.38
CA ALA A 270 11.49 12.20 15.12
C ALA A 270 10.50 11.23 15.79
N LEU A 271 10.06 11.51 17.03
CA LEU A 271 9.03 10.73 17.73
C LEU A 271 7.69 10.77 16.99
N ILE A 272 7.24 11.96 16.61
CA ILE A 272 5.99 12.14 15.84
C ILE A 272 6.07 11.44 14.48
N GLN A 273 7.20 11.55 13.79
CA GLN A 273 7.41 10.92 12.50
C GLN A 273 7.42 9.39 12.61
N LEU A 274 8.13 8.83 13.60
CA LEU A 274 8.18 7.39 13.80
C LEU A 274 6.81 6.83 14.18
N GLU A 275 6.08 7.50 15.08
CA GLU A 275 4.74 7.07 15.45
C GLU A 275 3.76 7.13 14.26
N GLY A 276 3.84 8.18 13.43
CA GLY A 276 3.04 8.28 12.21
C GLY A 276 3.36 7.18 11.21
N ALA A 277 4.65 6.86 11.03
CA ALA A 277 5.09 5.73 10.22
C ALA A 277 4.59 4.39 10.78
N ALA A 278 4.63 4.21 12.10
CA ALA A 278 4.12 3.02 12.77
C ALA A 278 2.61 2.82 12.52
N ARG A 279 1.80 3.89 12.62
CA ARG A 279 0.38 3.83 12.26
C ARG A 279 0.15 3.49 10.79
N GLN A 280 0.96 4.06 9.90
CA GLN A 280 0.88 3.73 8.47
C GLN A 280 1.18 2.24 8.21
N TYR A 281 2.20 1.68 8.87
CA TYR A 281 2.50 0.25 8.79
C TYR A 281 1.33 -0.60 9.29
N ALA A 282 0.74 -0.26 10.44
CA ALA A 282 -0.42 -0.97 10.98
C ALA A 282 -1.59 -0.98 9.96
N ASN A 283 -1.90 0.19 9.38
CA ASN A 283 -2.95 0.31 8.36
C ASN A 283 -2.67 -0.55 7.12
N LEU A 284 -1.41 -0.63 6.70
CA LEU A 284 -1.00 -1.47 5.56
C LEU A 284 -1.15 -2.97 5.87
N SER A 285 -0.83 -3.38 7.11
CA SER A 285 -0.89 -4.79 7.53
C SER A 285 -2.32 -5.36 7.59
N MET A 286 -3.33 -4.50 7.72
CA MET A 286 -4.75 -4.88 7.77
C MET A 286 -5.50 -4.63 6.44
N ALA A 287 -4.78 -4.33 5.35
CA ALA A 287 -5.40 -3.86 4.12
C ALA A 287 -6.22 -4.92 3.39
N PHE A 288 -5.72 -6.16 3.31
CA PHE A 288 -6.28 -7.22 2.45
C PHE A 288 -6.91 -8.39 3.22
N ILE A 289 -6.46 -8.63 4.44
CA ILE A 289 -6.93 -9.68 5.34
C ILE A 289 -6.94 -9.13 6.78
N PRO A 290 -7.68 -9.74 7.71
CA PRO A 290 -7.59 -9.37 9.12
C PRO A 290 -6.15 -9.58 9.64
N GLY A 291 -5.47 -8.48 9.96
CA GLY A 291 -4.02 -8.46 10.25
C GLY A 291 -3.62 -9.10 11.59
N ASP A 292 -4.59 -9.36 12.45
CA ASP A 292 -4.49 -9.98 13.78
C ASP A 292 -4.73 -11.49 13.76
N LEU A 293 -4.95 -12.10 12.59
CA LEU A 293 -5.14 -13.55 12.50
C LEU A 293 -3.90 -14.32 12.94
N PRO A 294 -4.06 -15.35 13.79
CA PRO A 294 -3.03 -16.35 14.04
C PRO A 294 -2.53 -16.98 12.73
N ALA A 295 -1.29 -17.46 12.72
CA ALA A 295 -0.68 -18.01 11.51
C ALA A 295 -1.40 -19.28 11.02
N GLU A 296 -2.02 -20.01 11.95
CA GLU A 296 -2.73 -21.27 11.75
C GLU A 296 -4.15 -21.07 11.17
N ILE A 297 -4.73 -19.88 11.39
CA ILE A 297 -6.08 -19.58 10.90
C ILE A 297 -5.97 -18.93 9.52
N THR A 298 -6.58 -19.58 8.53
CA THR A 298 -6.68 -19.00 7.19
C THR A 298 -7.75 -17.91 7.16
N PRO A 299 -7.56 -16.82 6.38
CA PRO A 299 -8.60 -15.80 6.25
C PRO A 299 -9.91 -16.35 5.70
N GLN A 300 -9.86 -17.39 4.86
CA GLN A 300 -11.05 -18.04 4.32
C GLN A 300 -11.86 -18.74 5.43
N GLN A 301 -11.21 -19.40 6.39
CA GLN A 301 -11.90 -20.00 7.55
C GLN A 301 -12.59 -18.93 8.40
N GLU A 302 -11.93 -17.80 8.67
CA GLU A 302 -12.53 -16.67 9.38
C GLU A 302 -13.80 -16.16 8.67
N TYR A 303 -13.74 -15.98 7.34
CA TYR A 303 -14.88 -15.52 6.55
C TYR A 303 -16.04 -16.53 6.55
N GLN A 304 -15.75 -17.83 6.50
CA GLN A 304 -16.79 -18.86 6.61
C GLN A 304 -17.44 -18.85 7.99
N THR A 305 -16.65 -18.81 9.07
CA THR A 305 -17.16 -18.69 10.44
C THR A 305 -18.07 -17.48 10.59
N TRP A 306 -17.66 -16.32 10.05
CA TRP A 306 -18.49 -15.12 10.04
C TRP A 306 -19.84 -15.32 9.36
N LEU A 307 -19.84 -15.87 8.13
CA LEU A 307 -21.06 -16.12 7.36
C LEU A 307 -21.97 -17.15 8.03
N GLU A 308 -21.38 -18.21 8.62
CA GLU A 308 -22.12 -19.23 9.36
C GLU A 308 -22.78 -18.64 10.61
N SER A 309 -22.07 -17.84 11.41
CA SER A 309 -22.64 -17.14 12.56
C SER A 309 -23.82 -16.25 12.16
N LEU A 310 -23.70 -15.51 11.05
CA LEU A 310 -24.79 -14.69 10.53
C LEU A 310 -25.99 -15.54 10.09
N ASN A 311 -25.76 -16.64 9.37
CA ASN A 311 -26.82 -17.54 8.91
C ASN A 311 -27.55 -18.20 10.09
N ARG A 312 -26.81 -18.65 11.12
CA ARG A 312 -27.38 -19.23 12.34
C ARG A 312 -28.23 -18.20 13.09
N ALA A 313 -27.75 -16.97 13.22
CA ALA A 313 -28.54 -15.91 13.86
C ALA A 313 -29.81 -15.56 13.08
N ALA A 314 -29.73 -15.48 11.75
CA ALA A 314 -30.91 -15.27 10.91
C ALA A 314 -31.94 -16.40 11.07
N ALA A 315 -31.50 -17.66 11.16
CA ALA A 315 -32.38 -18.81 11.38
C ALA A 315 -33.08 -18.76 12.74
N GLN A 316 -32.34 -18.48 13.83
CA GLN A 316 -32.92 -18.36 15.17
C GLN A 316 -33.91 -17.19 15.28
N ILE A 317 -33.62 -16.06 14.62
CA ILE A 317 -34.55 -14.92 14.56
C ILE A 317 -35.83 -15.30 13.80
N ALA A 318 -35.72 -16.05 12.70
CA ALA A 318 -36.87 -16.51 11.92
C ALA A 318 -37.74 -17.50 12.71
N GLU A 319 -37.13 -18.48 13.38
CA GLU A 319 -37.84 -19.47 14.22
C GLU A 319 -38.55 -18.82 15.42
N ASN A 320 -37.91 -17.82 16.05
CA ASN A 320 -38.51 -17.10 17.16
C ASN A 320 -39.74 -16.26 16.73
N LYS A 321 -39.74 -15.72 15.50
CA LYS A 321 -40.91 -15.02 14.95
C LYS A 321 -42.13 -15.93 14.76
N THR A 322 -41.90 -17.21 14.48
CA THR A 322 -42.98 -18.20 14.32
C THR A 322 -43.48 -18.77 15.64
N SER A 323 -42.65 -18.76 16.70
CA SER A 323 -42.89 -19.60 17.89
C SER A 323 -43.37 -18.88 19.16
N ASN A 324 -43.40 -17.55 19.25
CA ASN A 324 -44.19 -16.74 20.22
C ASN A 324 -43.71 -15.28 20.13
N GLY A 325 -44.63 -14.30 20.16
CA GLY A 325 -44.37 -12.85 19.95
C GLY A 325 -43.50 -12.12 20.98
N GLY A 326 -42.52 -12.79 21.60
CA GLY A 326 -41.49 -12.19 22.44
C GLY A 326 -40.24 -11.77 21.63
N ALA A 327 -39.38 -10.96 22.26
CA ALA A 327 -38.11 -10.57 21.66
C ALA A 327 -37.25 -11.80 21.29
N PRO A 328 -36.58 -11.81 20.12
CA PRO A 328 -35.80 -12.95 19.67
C PRO A 328 -34.71 -13.27 20.70
N LYS A 329 -34.75 -14.49 21.25
CA LYS A 329 -33.70 -15.00 22.12
C LYS A 329 -32.68 -15.70 21.23
N LEU A 330 -31.58 -15.01 20.97
CA LEU A 330 -30.40 -15.62 20.38
C LEU A 330 -29.69 -16.44 21.47
N ASP A 331 -29.11 -17.57 21.10
CA ASP A 331 -28.18 -18.26 21.98
C ASP A 331 -27.08 -17.30 22.47
N LYS A 332 -26.74 -17.35 23.76
CA LYS A 332 -25.85 -16.37 24.39
C LYS A 332 -24.42 -16.45 23.82
N GLU A 333 -23.93 -17.66 23.54
CA GLU A 333 -22.61 -17.85 22.94
C GLU A 333 -22.57 -17.26 21.53
N LEU A 334 -23.61 -17.51 20.72
CA LEU A 334 -23.74 -16.91 19.40
C LEU A 334 -23.83 -15.38 19.45
N GLN A 335 -24.54 -14.83 20.43
CA GLN A 335 -24.64 -13.39 20.64
C GLN A 335 -23.28 -12.75 20.97
N ASP A 336 -22.54 -13.35 21.92
CA ASP A 336 -21.24 -12.85 22.34
C ASP A 336 -20.21 -12.95 21.20
N ASN A 337 -20.20 -14.05 20.44
CA ASN A 337 -19.35 -14.23 19.27
C ASN A 337 -19.65 -13.20 18.15
N LEU A 338 -20.92 -12.97 17.83
CA LEU A 338 -21.31 -11.97 16.83
C LEU A 338 -20.92 -10.55 17.27
N LYS A 339 -21.13 -10.22 18.55
CA LYS A 339 -20.72 -8.93 19.09
C LYS A 339 -19.21 -8.72 18.92
N PHE A 340 -18.42 -9.71 19.29
CA PHE A 340 -16.97 -9.68 19.13
C PHE A 340 -16.54 -9.46 17.67
N LEU A 341 -17.08 -10.23 16.72
CA LEU A 341 -16.73 -10.11 15.30
C LEU A 341 -17.18 -8.78 14.70
N VAL A 342 -18.37 -8.29 15.07
CA VAL A 342 -18.86 -6.98 14.63
C VAL A 342 -17.96 -5.86 15.14
N GLU A 343 -17.59 -5.86 16.42
CA GLU A 343 -16.68 -4.86 16.99
C GLU A 343 -15.31 -4.89 16.30
N ARG A 344 -14.77 -6.09 16.05
CA ARG A 344 -13.52 -6.27 15.31
C ARG A 344 -13.58 -5.69 13.90
N TYR A 345 -14.62 -6.01 13.12
CA TYR A 345 -14.76 -5.49 11.75
C TYR A 345 -15.14 -4.02 11.70
N GLN A 346 -15.78 -3.47 12.74
CA GLN A 346 -16.00 -2.03 12.89
C GLN A 346 -14.68 -1.28 13.06
N ASN A 347 -13.75 -1.84 13.84
CA ASN A 347 -12.42 -1.27 13.99
C ASN A 347 -11.67 -1.27 12.65
N PHE A 348 -11.66 -2.39 11.91
CA PHE A 348 -11.08 -2.42 10.56
C PHE A 348 -11.77 -1.46 9.59
N SER A 349 -13.09 -1.32 9.69
CA SER A 349 -13.83 -0.38 8.84
C SER A 349 -13.45 1.06 9.14
N ARG A 350 -13.17 1.40 10.40
CA ARG A 350 -12.84 2.75 10.84
C ARG A 350 -11.39 3.12 10.57
N GLU A 351 -10.47 2.18 10.77
CA GLU A 351 -9.02 2.39 10.66
C GLU A 351 -8.51 2.12 9.23
N GLY A 352 -9.19 1.25 8.48
CA GLY A 352 -8.82 0.85 7.13
C GLY A 352 -8.94 1.99 6.12
N SER A 353 -7.80 2.57 5.74
CA SER A 353 -7.72 3.64 4.73
C SER A 353 -7.57 3.12 3.29
N ILE A 354 -7.25 1.84 3.13
CA ILE A 354 -7.09 1.18 1.83
C ILE A 354 -8.37 0.42 1.53
N ARG A 355 -8.96 0.73 0.37
CA ARG A 355 -10.22 0.16 -0.09
C ARG A 355 -9.93 -0.76 -1.28
N ILE A 356 -10.48 -1.97 -1.23
CA ILE A 356 -10.06 -3.10 -2.07
C ILE A 356 -11.23 -3.74 -2.83
N VAL A 357 -12.48 -3.42 -2.47
CA VAL A 357 -13.67 -3.93 -3.16
C VAL A 357 -14.29 -2.79 -3.97
N PRO A 358 -14.20 -2.81 -5.31
CA PRO A 358 -14.82 -1.79 -6.14
C PRO A 358 -16.35 -1.82 -6.00
N PRO A 359 -17.02 -0.66 -6.17
CA PRO A 359 -18.47 -0.63 -6.22
C PRO A 359 -18.97 -1.40 -7.45
N LEU A 360 -20.19 -1.90 -7.37
CA LEU A 360 -20.83 -2.54 -8.51
C LEU A 360 -21.03 -1.53 -9.66
N PRO A 361 -21.09 -1.99 -10.93
CA PRO A 361 -21.21 -1.11 -12.10
C PRO A 361 -22.43 -0.17 -12.07
N SER A 362 -23.49 -0.52 -11.34
CA SER A 362 -24.67 0.32 -11.13
C SER A 362 -24.42 1.51 -10.19
N ASN A 363 -23.31 1.55 -9.45
CA ASN A 363 -23.00 2.56 -8.44
C ASN A 363 -21.56 3.12 -8.55
N VAL A 364 -21.15 3.48 -9.78
CA VAL A 364 -19.77 3.94 -10.11
C VAL A 364 -19.28 5.15 -9.30
N ASN A 365 -20.19 5.93 -8.69
CA ASN A 365 -19.85 7.13 -7.91
C ASN A 365 -19.62 6.85 -6.42
N GLN A 366 -19.72 5.61 -5.96
CA GLN A 366 -19.44 5.24 -4.58
C GLN A 366 -17.95 4.94 -4.39
N ASP A 367 -17.42 5.27 -3.21
CA ASP A 367 -16.09 4.81 -2.81
C ASP A 367 -16.07 3.28 -2.73
N TRP A 368 -14.89 2.69 -2.97
CA TRP A 368 -14.67 1.26 -2.81
C TRP A 368 -14.83 0.88 -1.33
N ASP A 369 -15.18 -0.35 -1.02
CA ASP A 369 -15.17 -0.79 0.37
C ASP A 369 -13.78 -1.22 0.82
N ASN A 370 -13.42 -0.84 2.04
CA ASN A 370 -12.31 -1.48 2.75
C ASN A 370 -12.78 -2.85 3.29
N LEU A 371 -11.82 -3.65 3.76
CA LEU A 371 -12.10 -4.99 4.26
C LEU A 371 -13.22 -5.02 5.32
N GLY A 372 -13.14 -4.15 6.33
CA GLY A 372 -14.11 -4.10 7.42
C GLY A 372 -15.51 -3.69 6.95
N THR A 373 -15.60 -2.67 6.09
CA THR A 373 -16.87 -2.24 5.49
C THR A 373 -17.49 -3.38 4.68
N ALA A 374 -16.71 -4.02 3.80
CA ALA A 374 -17.20 -5.11 2.96
C ALA A 374 -17.70 -6.31 3.79
N LEU A 375 -17.05 -6.64 4.91
CA LEU A 375 -17.48 -7.72 5.82
C LEU A 375 -18.75 -7.37 6.60
N LEU A 376 -18.89 -6.11 7.05
CA LEU A 376 -20.06 -5.64 7.80
C LEU A 376 -21.29 -5.42 6.93
N SER A 377 -21.11 -4.94 5.70
CA SER A 377 -22.22 -4.62 4.79
C SER A 377 -23.02 -5.85 4.38
N VAL A 378 -22.50 -7.07 4.59
CA VAL A 378 -23.24 -8.33 4.43
C VAL A 378 -24.45 -8.43 5.37
N ILE A 379 -24.43 -7.72 6.49
CA ILE A 379 -25.54 -7.67 7.47
C ILE A 379 -26.70 -6.82 6.92
N ALA A 380 -26.40 -5.62 6.41
CA ALA A 380 -27.40 -4.63 6.00
C ALA A 380 -27.85 -4.80 4.53
N GLU A 381 -26.91 -5.09 3.64
CA GLU A 381 -27.08 -5.13 2.19
C GLU A 381 -26.55 -6.45 1.63
N ARG A 382 -27.18 -7.54 2.10
CA ARG A 382 -26.74 -8.93 1.88
C ARG A 382 -26.47 -9.25 0.41
N ASP A 383 -27.39 -8.94 -0.48
CA ASP A 383 -27.28 -9.31 -1.90
C ASP A 383 -26.22 -8.49 -2.65
N LEU A 384 -25.91 -7.30 -2.15
CA LEU A 384 -24.92 -6.41 -2.75
C LEU A 384 -23.48 -6.79 -2.38
N HIS A 385 -23.27 -7.24 -1.13
CA HIS A 385 -21.91 -7.44 -0.58
C HIS A 385 -21.50 -8.91 -0.42
N ARG A 386 -22.44 -9.87 -0.31
CA ARG A 386 -22.08 -11.30 -0.30
C ARG A 386 -21.27 -11.76 -1.51
N PRO A 387 -21.47 -11.25 -2.75
CA PRO A 387 -20.64 -11.66 -3.89
C PRO A 387 -19.13 -11.44 -3.66
N ALA A 388 -18.73 -10.45 -2.86
CA ALA A 388 -17.32 -10.23 -2.54
C ALA A 388 -16.69 -11.36 -1.70
N LEU A 389 -17.51 -12.12 -0.96
CA LEU A 389 -17.14 -13.27 -0.13
C LEU A 389 -17.49 -14.63 -0.76
N ALA A 390 -18.06 -14.63 -1.97
CA ALA A 390 -18.26 -15.86 -2.74
C ALA A 390 -16.90 -16.51 -3.08
N ALA A 391 -16.89 -17.77 -3.50
CA ALA A 391 -15.65 -18.50 -3.82
C ALA A 391 -14.77 -17.78 -4.86
N ASP A 392 -15.38 -17.03 -5.77
CA ASP A 392 -14.77 -16.23 -6.83
C ASP A 392 -14.80 -14.72 -6.54
N GLY A 393 -15.22 -14.32 -5.34
CA GLY A 393 -15.34 -12.95 -4.88
C GLY A 393 -14.00 -12.31 -4.50
N THR A 394 -13.92 -10.98 -4.57
CA THR A 394 -12.70 -10.20 -4.34
C THR A 394 -12.00 -10.51 -3.01
N LEU A 395 -12.75 -10.58 -1.90
CA LEU A 395 -12.17 -10.86 -0.58
C LEU A 395 -11.67 -12.30 -0.48
N SER A 396 -12.42 -13.26 -1.00
CA SER A 396 -11.99 -14.66 -1.04
C SER A 396 -10.76 -14.86 -1.92
N ARG A 397 -10.58 -14.09 -2.99
CA ARG A 397 -9.34 -14.14 -3.78
C ARG A 397 -8.12 -13.62 -3.02
N TYR A 398 -8.25 -12.54 -2.26
CA TYR A 398 -7.16 -12.09 -1.36
C TYR A 398 -6.87 -13.12 -0.26
N ALA A 399 -7.90 -13.76 0.30
CA ALA A 399 -7.74 -14.85 1.27
C ALA A 399 -7.02 -16.07 0.67
N ASN A 400 -7.43 -16.50 -0.53
CA ASN A 400 -6.82 -17.61 -1.24
C ASN A 400 -5.37 -17.30 -1.64
N PHE A 401 -5.10 -16.06 -2.07
CA PHE A 401 -3.75 -15.59 -2.34
C PHE A 401 -2.88 -15.65 -1.07
N CYS A 402 -3.41 -15.19 0.08
CA CYS A 402 -2.70 -15.27 1.35
C CYS A 402 -2.28 -16.70 1.67
N THR A 403 -3.21 -17.65 1.58
CA THR A 403 -2.97 -19.07 1.86
C THR A 403 -1.94 -19.65 0.88
N ALA A 404 -2.12 -19.44 -0.43
CA ALA A 404 -1.18 -19.88 -1.45
C ALA A 404 0.24 -19.31 -1.24
N TRP A 405 0.34 -18.01 -0.92
CA TRP A 405 1.61 -17.34 -0.65
C TRP A 405 2.32 -17.93 0.56
N ARG A 406 1.60 -18.11 1.68
CA ARG A 406 2.15 -18.71 2.92
C ARG A 406 2.66 -20.13 2.70
N GLU A 407 1.99 -20.91 1.85
CA GLU A 407 2.28 -22.32 1.61
C GLU A 407 3.26 -22.57 0.46
N GLY A 408 3.76 -21.52 -0.19
CA GLY A 408 4.73 -21.69 -1.26
C GLY A 408 4.13 -22.02 -2.64
N ARG A 409 2.80 -22.00 -2.81
CA ARG A 409 2.13 -22.37 -4.07
C ARG A 409 2.08 -21.21 -5.06
N ASP A 410 3.12 -21.12 -5.87
CA ASP A 410 3.34 -20.05 -6.85
C ASP A 410 2.28 -19.99 -7.96
N ASP A 411 1.88 -21.14 -8.51
CA ASP A 411 0.87 -21.18 -9.59
C ASP A 411 -0.51 -20.69 -9.11
N ASP A 412 -0.89 -21.05 -7.88
CA ASP A 412 -2.12 -20.58 -7.24
C ASP A 412 -2.05 -19.06 -6.98
N CYS A 413 -0.89 -18.54 -6.57
CA CYS A 413 -0.68 -17.10 -6.41
C CYS A 413 -0.94 -16.36 -7.72
N ALA A 414 -0.32 -16.83 -8.81
CA ALA A 414 -0.50 -16.25 -10.15
C ALA A 414 -1.97 -16.31 -10.61
N LEU A 415 -2.66 -17.44 -10.36
CA LEU A 415 -4.07 -17.60 -10.67
C LEU A 415 -4.94 -16.58 -9.93
N GLN A 416 -4.75 -16.42 -8.62
CA GLN A 416 -5.55 -15.49 -7.82
C GLN A 416 -5.30 -14.03 -8.23
N ILE A 417 -4.05 -13.66 -8.54
CA ILE A 417 -3.71 -12.30 -9.00
C ILE A 417 -4.38 -11.96 -10.31
N ARG A 418 -4.29 -12.85 -11.31
CA ARG A 418 -4.91 -12.63 -12.62
C ARG A 418 -6.42 -12.47 -12.49
N ALA A 419 -7.04 -13.28 -11.63
CA ALA A 419 -8.46 -13.21 -11.39
C ALA A 419 -8.86 -11.95 -10.60
N LEU A 420 -8.06 -11.50 -9.62
CA LEU A 420 -8.24 -10.21 -8.93
C LEU A 420 -8.18 -9.04 -9.90
N TYR A 421 -7.14 -9.00 -10.74
CA TYR A 421 -6.98 -7.94 -11.73
C TYR A 421 -8.17 -7.90 -12.70
N ALA A 422 -8.62 -9.05 -13.20
CA ALA A 422 -9.79 -9.15 -14.08
C ALA A 422 -11.07 -8.67 -13.39
N ALA A 423 -11.32 -9.09 -12.15
CA ALA A 423 -12.51 -8.75 -11.37
C ALA A 423 -12.60 -7.25 -11.03
N GLN A 424 -11.47 -6.54 -10.99
CA GLN A 424 -11.40 -5.13 -10.63
C GLN A 424 -11.17 -4.21 -11.85
N THR A 425 -11.36 -4.72 -13.07
CA THR A 425 -11.32 -3.88 -14.27
C THR A 425 -12.48 -2.89 -14.30
N GLY A 426 -12.20 -1.65 -14.70
CA GLY A 426 -13.18 -0.58 -14.67
C GLY A 426 -12.70 0.69 -15.39
N SER A 427 -13.39 1.81 -15.18
CA SER A 427 -13.05 3.10 -15.81
C SER A 427 -11.66 3.63 -15.43
N TRP A 428 -11.10 3.15 -14.32
CA TRP A 428 -9.78 3.49 -13.82
C TRP A 428 -8.62 2.73 -14.48
N THR A 429 -8.87 1.59 -15.14
CA THR A 429 -7.83 0.64 -15.57
C THR A 429 -6.76 1.27 -16.48
N THR A 430 -7.14 2.11 -17.43
CA THR A 430 -6.18 2.78 -18.32
C THR A 430 -5.22 3.68 -17.54
N ARG A 431 -5.75 4.43 -16.56
CA ARG A 431 -4.95 5.33 -15.72
C ARG A 431 -4.01 4.55 -14.81
N THR A 432 -4.50 3.50 -14.17
CA THR A 432 -3.68 2.68 -13.26
C THR A 432 -2.55 1.99 -14.02
N ASN A 433 -2.81 1.48 -15.23
CA ASN A 433 -1.79 0.87 -16.08
C ASN A 433 -0.71 1.88 -16.51
N ALA A 434 -1.11 3.10 -16.91
CA ALA A 434 -0.17 4.16 -17.25
C ALA A 434 0.71 4.55 -16.04
N GLU A 435 0.12 4.60 -14.84
CA GLU A 435 0.84 4.89 -13.60
C GLU A 435 1.86 3.80 -13.24
N THR A 436 1.51 2.53 -13.38
CA THR A 436 2.45 1.40 -13.21
C THR A 436 3.63 1.49 -14.17
N ILE A 437 3.34 1.73 -15.47
CA ILE A 437 4.39 1.86 -16.50
C ILE A 437 5.33 3.02 -16.15
N PHE A 438 4.78 4.18 -15.78
CA PHE A 438 5.55 5.36 -15.40
C PHE A 438 6.43 5.09 -14.16
N SER A 439 5.90 4.43 -13.14
CA SER A 439 6.62 4.07 -11.92
C SER A 439 7.83 3.17 -12.22
N ARG A 440 7.61 2.12 -13.04
CA ARG A 440 8.65 1.15 -13.41
C ARG A 440 9.72 1.74 -14.33
N LEU A 441 9.34 2.63 -15.23
CA LEU A 441 10.27 3.32 -16.13
C LEU A 441 11.31 4.15 -15.37
N GLN A 442 10.98 4.66 -14.18
CA GLN A 442 11.85 5.57 -13.42
C GLN A 442 12.41 6.72 -14.30
N ALA A 443 11.57 7.29 -15.17
CA ALA A 443 12.01 8.19 -16.25
C ALA A 443 12.91 9.35 -15.78
N PHE A 444 12.64 9.91 -14.59
CA PHE A 444 13.46 10.97 -14.02
C PHE A 444 14.90 10.52 -13.74
N TYR A 445 15.11 9.31 -13.21
CA TYR A 445 16.44 8.78 -12.92
C TYR A 445 17.26 8.63 -14.19
N TRP A 446 16.68 8.04 -15.25
CA TRP A 446 17.35 7.89 -16.54
C TRP A 446 17.63 9.22 -17.23
N MET A 447 16.69 10.18 -17.16
CA MET A 447 16.93 11.52 -17.67
C MET A 447 18.06 12.23 -16.92
N LEU A 448 18.17 12.05 -15.60
CA LEU A 448 19.22 12.64 -14.80
C LEU A 448 20.59 12.01 -15.10
N ILE A 449 20.67 10.69 -15.30
CA ILE A 449 21.88 10.02 -15.78
C ILE A 449 22.28 10.56 -17.16
N ALA A 450 21.35 10.60 -18.10
CA ALA A 450 21.61 11.09 -19.46
C ALA A 450 22.13 12.53 -19.43
N TYR A 451 21.53 13.39 -18.60
CA TYR A 451 21.97 14.77 -18.39
C TYR A 451 23.38 14.84 -17.81
N PHE A 452 23.70 14.04 -16.79
CA PHE A 452 25.02 14.04 -16.16
C PHE A 452 26.12 13.53 -17.10
N ILE A 453 25.85 12.46 -17.85
CA ILE A 453 26.75 11.94 -18.89
C ILE A 453 27.04 13.05 -19.91
N LEU A 454 26.02 13.78 -20.34
CA LEU A 454 26.18 14.86 -21.31
C LEU A 454 27.00 16.03 -20.76
N ILE A 455 26.80 16.41 -19.49
CA ILE A 455 27.66 17.42 -18.84
C ILE A 455 29.13 16.98 -18.86
N LEU A 456 29.42 15.73 -18.49
CA LEU A 456 30.78 15.21 -18.49
C LEU A 456 31.40 15.24 -19.90
N PHE A 457 30.61 14.98 -20.94
CA PHE A 457 31.07 15.07 -22.34
C PHE A 457 31.24 16.49 -22.87
N VAL A 458 30.59 17.49 -22.27
CA VAL A 458 30.76 18.91 -22.65
C VAL A 458 31.94 19.54 -21.92
N LEU A 459 32.26 19.07 -20.71
CA LEU A 459 33.37 19.57 -19.89
C LEU A 459 34.75 18.98 -20.27
N TRP A 460 34.78 17.96 -21.13
CA TRP A 460 35.98 17.34 -21.71
C TRP A 460 36.03 17.59 -23.21
#